data_AF-A0A1J1HRG8-F1
#
_entry.id   AF-A0A1J1HRG8-F1
#
_cell.length_a   1.000
_cell.length_b   1.000
_cell.length_c   1.000
_cell.angle_alpha   90.00
_cell.angle_beta   90.00
_cell.angle_gamma   90.00
#
_symmetry.space_group_name_H-M   'P 1'
#
loop_
_entity.id
_entity.type
_entity.pdbx_description
1 polymer ?
#
loop_
_entity_poly.entity_id
_entity_poly.type
_entity_poly.pdbx_seq_one_letter_code
_entity_poly.pdbx_strand_id
1 'polypeptide(L)'
;MISKQLVKITILISFIINVSCVGEPPVETIKQWNLISFDFPYEWPVHDKDLFNPEQIVVTGLEIGKNRVFLALPRLFSGVPATIASVSRDTIGDSPVLNAYPDWTHHSAGVKQYNCSDLGLISVYRLKIDSCNRLWALDAGVSRSLEDFEVTCPPKILIYDLNTDQVVRRIDFPKEVVRKESLFTNIIVDETTSLPENHCDDAVVYITDTVEPALVVYDSGRDLTWRLSHPSMYADPAFSESRIGNDRFNLSDGVVGLAFDEESRTVYFQPLATDRLFSVSTAALRAGPLPVGKELPVKLVGKKSSQGIGLGASPYGGNIFFAPLTETAIAQFNPKTNEQKVLAYDYETLQFIADFKTTKNDPSALYFVSSRFHRFFLKSINPYEINTRILRINNVVQSSPSIPFAPVLPSYQQNGLNQYSLPDIATAPAHTFAYQAAAPSLSPIYPHHQQYPTSAFSSNYVSKNGFSNYNFAQHYPTKNIYPTSPVYGPPTNTFPFVHSSTRPVYKFQEPQPYNYEQFSVIDRRNSYPFQKLNAGETLPQPNNLVNLNFGYSGNAYKYNRFARNLLQNTTSYH
;
A
#
# COMPACT_ATOMS: atom_id res chain seq x y z
N MET A 1 -30.58 -55.75 -23.01
CA MET A 1 -30.41 -54.27 -22.89
C MET A 1 -29.40 -53.82 -21.84
N ILE A 2 -29.29 -54.48 -20.67
CA ILE A 2 -28.53 -54.05 -19.48
C ILE A 2 -27.08 -53.56 -19.76
N SER A 3 -26.30 -54.28 -20.58
CA SER A 3 -24.90 -53.94 -20.90
C SER A 3 -24.67 -52.48 -21.36
N LYS A 4 -25.59 -51.87 -22.11
CA LYS A 4 -25.43 -50.49 -22.63
C LYS A 4 -25.67 -49.39 -21.57
N GLN A 5 -26.21 -49.72 -20.40
CA GLN A 5 -26.31 -48.75 -19.28
C GLN A 5 -25.03 -48.71 -18.44
N LEU A 6 -24.43 -49.86 -18.10
CA LEU A 6 -23.20 -49.87 -17.30
C LEU A 6 -22.07 -49.07 -17.96
N VAL A 7 -21.83 -49.26 -19.26
CA VAL A 7 -20.79 -48.51 -19.99
C VAL A 7 -21.02 -47.00 -19.94
N LYS A 8 -22.27 -46.53 -19.99
CA LYS A 8 -22.58 -45.09 -19.83
C LYS A 8 -22.32 -44.59 -18.41
N ILE A 9 -22.61 -45.41 -17.39
CA ILE A 9 -22.37 -45.07 -15.98
C ILE A 9 -20.86 -45.01 -15.69
N THR A 10 -20.07 -45.98 -16.18
CA THR A 10 -18.60 -45.97 -16.03
C THR A 10 -17.97 -44.75 -16.71
N ILE A 11 -18.43 -44.37 -17.90
CA ILE A 11 -17.96 -43.16 -18.59
C ILE A 11 -18.33 -41.89 -17.80
N LEU A 12 -19.54 -41.81 -17.25
CA LEU A 12 -19.94 -40.64 -16.45
C LEU A 12 -19.10 -40.50 -15.16
N ILE A 13 -18.83 -41.61 -14.47
CA ILE A 13 -17.99 -41.63 -13.27
C ILE A 13 -16.55 -41.22 -13.61
N SER A 14 -15.99 -41.73 -14.71
CA SER A 14 -14.64 -41.36 -15.17
C SER A 14 -14.52 -39.88 -15.57
N PHE A 15 -15.61 -39.27 -16.04
CA PHE A 15 -15.66 -37.82 -16.34
C PHE A 15 -15.76 -36.95 -15.08
N ILE A 16 -16.41 -37.44 -14.02
CA ILE A 16 -16.56 -36.72 -12.73
C ILE A 16 -15.24 -36.70 -11.94
N ILE A 17 -14.40 -37.73 -12.08
CA ILE A 17 -13.10 -37.83 -11.37
C ILE A 17 -12.04 -36.85 -11.93
N ASN A 18 -12.23 -36.28 -13.13
CA ASN A 18 -11.34 -35.28 -13.72
C ASN A 18 -11.83 -33.83 -13.49
N VAL A 19 -12.68 -33.59 -12.49
CA VAL A 19 -12.67 -32.27 -11.82
C VAL A 19 -11.40 -32.21 -10.98
N SER A 20 -10.30 -31.76 -11.62
CA SER A 20 -9.14 -31.31 -10.87
C SER A 20 -9.58 -30.21 -9.92
N CYS A 21 -9.58 -30.48 -8.62
CA CYS A 21 -9.54 -29.43 -7.63
C CYS A 21 -8.28 -28.61 -7.90
N VAL A 22 -8.44 -27.45 -8.56
CA VAL A 22 -7.45 -26.38 -8.54
C VAL A 22 -7.48 -25.86 -7.11
N GLY A 23 -6.75 -26.56 -6.23
CA GLY A 23 -6.61 -26.18 -4.84
C GLY A 23 -6.09 -24.75 -4.76
N GLU A 24 -6.55 -24.02 -3.75
CA GLU A 24 -6.02 -22.69 -3.47
C GLU A 24 -4.49 -22.78 -3.35
N PRO A 25 -3.74 -21.89 -4.02
CA PRO A 25 -2.28 -22.01 -4.09
C PRO A 25 -1.73 -21.96 -2.66
N PRO A 26 -1.03 -23.02 -2.19
CA PRO A 26 -0.78 -23.20 -0.78
C PRO A 26 0.07 -22.07 -0.22
N VAL A 27 -0.39 -21.48 0.90
CA VAL A 27 0.37 -20.51 1.66
C VAL A 27 1.56 -21.22 2.31
N GLU A 28 2.76 -20.90 1.85
CA GLU A 28 4.00 -21.51 2.30
C GLU A 28 4.61 -20.66 3.43
N THR A 29 4.91 -21.28 4.57
CA THR A 29 5.60 -20.61 5.69
C THR A 29 7.10 -20.67 5.48
N ILE A 30 7.73 -19.50 5.34
CA ILE A 30 9.18 -19.37 5.09
C ILE A 30 9.94 -19.21 6.41
N LYS A 31 9.40 -18.39 7.32
CA LYS A 31 9.89 -18.19 8.70
C LYS A 31 8.71 -17.83 9.59
N GLN A 32 8.72 -18.25 10.84
CA GLN A 32 7.71 -17.85 11.83
C GLN A 32 8.32 -17.77 13.23
N TRP A 33 7.73 -16.96 14.12
CA TRP A 33 8.25 -16.69 15.46
C TRP A 33 7.14 -16.76 16.50
N ASN A 34 7.45 -17.33 17.66
CA ASN A 34 6.67 -17.09 18.87
C ASN A 34 6.78 -15.62 19.27
N LEU A 35 8.00 -15.15 19.53
CA LEU A 35 8.35 -13.73 19.64
C LEU A 35 9.72 -13.49 18.97
N ILE A 36 10.04 -12.23 18.69
CA ILE A 36 11.29 -11.83 18.05
C ILE A 36 12.46 -11.88 19.04
N SER A 37 13.61 -12.38 18.59
CA SER A 37 14.90 -12.37 19.30
C SER A 37 16.03 -11.88 18.39
N PHE A 38 17.13 -11.38 18.97
CA PHE A 38 18.28 -10.86 18.23
C PHE A 38 19.59 -11.50 18.67
N ASP A 39 20.60 -11.45 17.80
CA ASP A 39 21.98 -11.80 18.11
C ASP A 39 22.65 -10.64 18.87
N PHE A 40 22.41 -10.60 20.18
CA PHE A 40 22.84 -9.51 21.05
C PHE A 40 24.33 -9.60 21.40
N PRO A 41 25.04 -8.46 21.55
CA PRO A 41 26.36 -8.43 22.16
C PRO A 41 26.28 -8.99 23.59
N TYR A 42 27.26 -9.83 23.97
CA TYR A 42 27.24 -10.61 25.22
C TYR A 42 26.97 -9.79 26.49
N GLU A 43 27.41 -8.54 26.54
CA GLU A 43 27.30 -7.66 27.71
C GLU A 43 26.03 -6.78 27.72
N TRP A 44 25.14 -6.90 26.72
CA TRP A 44 23.90 -6.10 26.70
C TRP A 44 22.90 -6.54 27.78
N PRO A 45 22.22 -5.60 28.46
CA PRO A 45 21.27 -5.91 29.52
C PRO A 45 19.91 -6.36 28.95
N VAL A 46 19.88 -7.50 28.25
CA VAL A 46 18.70 -8.07 27.57
C VAL A 46 17.56 -8.49 28.52
N HIS A 47 17.74 -8.36 29.82
CA HIS A 47 16.70 -8.53 30.84
C HIS A 47 15.96 -7.22 31.17
N ASP A 48 16.47 -6.07 30.72
CA ASP A 48 15.78 -4.79 30.84
C ASP A 48 14.72 -4.64 29.75
N LYS A 49 13.44 -4.63 30.15
CA LYS A 49 12.30 -4.47 29.23
C LYS A 49 12.23 -3.08 28.59
N ASP A 50 12.92 -2.07 29.11
CA ASP A 50 13.03 -0.77 28.42
C ASP A 50 13.90 -0.87 27.14
N LEU A 51 14.91 -1.76 27.14
CA LEU A 51 15.80 -2.05 26.01
C LEU A 51 15.23 -3.15 25.10
N PHE A 52 14.83 -4.29 25.68
CA PHE A 52 14.32 -5.44 24.95
C PHE A 52 13.10 -6.05 25.67
N ASN A 53 11.92 -5.80 25.10
CA ASN A 53 10.70 -6.48 25.48
C ASN A 53 10.11 -7.18 24.25
N PRO A 54 10.34 -8.50 24.05
CA PRO A 54 9.92 -9.20 22.84
C PRO A 54 8.39 -9.20 22.62
N GLU A 55 7.61 -8.98 23.67
CA GLU A 55 6.14 -8.77 23.64
C GLU A 55 5.70 -7.43 23.01
N GLN A 56 6.63 -6.51 22.74
CA GLN A 56 6.39 -5.20 22.10
C GLN A 56 6.93 -5.11 20.66
N ILE A 57 7.56 -6.17 20.12
CA ILE A 57 8.29 -6.12 18.86
C ILE A 57 7.42 -6.62 17.69
N VAL A 58 7.03 -5.67 16.83
CA VAL A 58 6.18 -5.91 15.65
C VAL A 58 7.01 -5.77 14.37
N VAL A 59 6.96 -6.76 13.48
CA VAL A 59 7.42 -6.61 12.10
C VAL A 59 6.31 -5.94 11.29
N THR A 60 6.55 -4.73 10.77
CA THR A 60 5.58 -4.02 9.92
C THR A 60 5.92 -4.05 8.44
N GLY A 61 7.18 -4.33 8.09
CA GLY A 61 7.68 -4.27 6.72
C GLY A 61 8.67 -5.38 6.41
N LEU A 62 8.74 -5.73 5.13
CA LEU A 62 9.49 -6.88 4.62
C LEU A 62 10.28 -6.47 3.37
N GLU A 63 11.48 -6.99 3.15
CA GLU A 63 12.14 -6.95 1.83
C GLU A 63 12.90 -8.24 1.53
N ILE A 64 12.83 -8.69 0.27
CA ILE A 64 13.36 -9.99 -0.17
C ILE A 64 14.57 -9.77 -1.11
N GLY A 65 15.74 -9.64 -0.50
CA GLY A 65 17.02 -9.58 -1.19
C GLY A 65 17.46 -10.94 -1.73
N LYS A 66 18.65 -10.97 -2.34
CA LYS A 66 19.19 -12.16 -3.01
C LYS A 66 19.39 -13.34 -2.06
N ASN A 67 20.11 -13.11 -0.97
CA ASN A 67 20.53 -14.08 0.07
C ASN A 67 20.01 -13.72 1.48
N ARG A 68 19.34 -12.58 1.64
CA ARG A 68 18.87 -12.04 2.92
C ARG A 68 17.41 -11.60 2.81
N VAL A 69 16.67 -11.79 3.90
CA VAL A 69 15.35 -11.20 4.13
C VAL A 69 15.52 -10.12 5.18
N PHE A 70 15.06 -8.91 4.88
CA PHE A 70 15.14 -7.74 5.75
C PHE A 70 13.78 -7.43 6.35
N LEU A 71 13.79 -6.96 7.60
CA LEU A 71 12.58 -6.72 8.41
C LEU A 71 12.61 -5.30 8.96
N ALA A 72 11.51 -4.57 8.73
CA ALA A 72 11.25 -3.29 9.36
C ALA A 72 10.55 -3.51 10.71
N LEU A 73 11.17 -3.00 11.77
CA LEU A 73 10.81 -3.21 13.16
C LEU A 73 10.64 -1.83 13.82
N PRO A 74 9.62 -1.03 13.43
CA PRO A 74 9.48 0.32 13.95
C PRO A 74 9.31 0.29 15.47
N ARG A 75 9.85 1.31 16.14
CA ARG A 75 9.73 1.49 17.59
C ARG A 75 8.32 1.99 17.94
N LEU A 76 7.30 1.16 17.71
CA LEU A 76 5.89 1.45 18.00
C LEU A 76 5.64 1.63 19.51
N PHE A 77 6.40 0.87 20.30
CA PHE A 77 6.38 0.85 21.75
C PHE A 77 7.84 0.87 22.29
N SER A 78 8.02 0.89 23.61
CA SER A 78 9.31 0.62 24.27
C SER A 78 9.88 -0.78 23.96
N GLY A 79 11.14 -1.04 24.34
CA GLY A 79 11.71 -2.40 24.28
C GLY A 79 12.04 -2.93 22.88
N VAL A 80 12.20 -2.05 21.89
CA VAL A 80 12.57 -2.39 20.51
C VAL A 80 14.05 -2.00 20.27
N PRO A 81 15.01 -2.94 20.39
CA PRO A 81 16.43 -2.60 20.43
C PRO A 81 16.97 -2.20 19.05
N ALA A 82 16.69 -2.97 17.99
CA ALA A 82 17.03 -2.64 16.60
C ALA A 82 15.77 -2.46 15.74
N THR A 83 15.79 -1.47 14.85
CA THR A 83 14.62 -1.10 14.02
C THR A 83 14.71 -1.57 12.56
N ILE A 84 15.88 -2.04 12.13
CA ILE A 84 16.05 -2.88 10.94
C ILE A 84 16.82 -4.12 11.38
N ALA A 85 16.40 -5.29 10.91
CA ALA A 85 17.16 -6.52 11.08
C ALA A 85 17.12 -7.39 9.83
N SER A 86 18.01 -8.38 9.77
CA SER A 86 18.11 -9.33 8.66
C SER A 86 18.35 -10.77 9.12
N VAL A 87 17.93 -11.70 8.27
CA VAL A 87 18.15 -13.15 8.40
C VAL A 87 18.49 -13.73 7.02
N SER A 88 19.26 -14.82 6.98
CA SER A 88 19.50 -15.56 5.73
C SER A 88 18.16 -15.97 5.10
N ARG A 89 18.07 -15.83 3.77
CA ARG A 89 16.94 -16.29 2.97
C ARG A 89 16.92 -17.82 2.82
N ASP A 90 18.10 -18.43 2.82
CA ASP A 90 18.29 -19.86 2.55
C ASP A 90 17.98 -20.74 3.77
N THR A 91 17.99 -20.17 4.98
CA THR A 91 17.55 -20.88 6.19
C THR A 91 16.02 -20.94 6.29
N ILE A 92 15.45 -22.13 6.16
CA ILE A 92 14.04 -22.39 6.48
C ILE A 92 13.97 -22.92 7.91
N GLY A 93 13.06 -22.38 8.73
CA GLY A 93 12.89 -22.83 10.12
C GLY A 93 12.14 -21.86 11.02
N ASP A 94 11.80 -22.35 12.21
CA ASP A 94 11.06 -21.64 13.24
C ASP A 94 11.98 -20.82 14.17
N SER A 95 11.48 -19.66 14.57
CA SER A 95 12.10 -18.65 15.44
C SER A 95 13.59 -18.35 15.16
N PRO A 96 14.03 -18.10 13.90
CA PRO A 96 15.42 -17.76 13.61
C PRO A 96 15.79 -16.40 14.23
N VAL A 97 16.94 -16.37 14.91
CA VAL A 97 17.49 -15.17 15.56
C VAL A 97 17.80 -14.08 14.53
N LEU A 98 17.41 -12.83 14.82
CA LEU A 98 17.60 -11.70 13.93
C LEU A 98 18.97 -11.02 14.12
N ASN A 99 19.62 -10.61 13.02
CA ASN A 99 20.84 -9.81 13.06
C ASN A 99 20.47 -8.34 12.88
N ALA A 100 20.84 -7.44 13.80
CA ALA A 100 20.62 -6.00 13.62
C ALA A 100 21.33 -5.51 12.35
N TYR A 101 20.67 -4.68 11.53
CA TYR A 101 21.18 -4.30 10.21
C TYR A 101 21.48 -2.79 10.10
N PRO A 102 22.63 -2.37 9.51
CA PRO A 102 23.75 -3.22 9.09
C PRO A 102 24.52 -3.79 10.28
N ASP A 103 24.50 -3.06 11.41
CA ASP A 103 25.11 -3.43 12.68
C ASP A 103 24.40 -2.71 13.84
N TRP A 104 24.81 -2.98 15.08
CA TRP A 104 24.25 -2.35 16.28
C TRP A 104 24.53 -0.85 16.43
N THR A 105 25.53 -0.27 15.73
CA THR A 105 25.88 1.17 15.86
C THR A 105 24.78 2.07 15.30
N HIS A 106 24.07 1.59 14.27
CA HIS A 106 22.92 2.27 13.68
C HIS A 106 21.66 2.23 14.57
N HIS A 107 21.65 1.43 15.64
CA HIS A 107 20.48 1.22 16.51
C HIS A 107 20.62 1.84 17.90
N SER A 108 21.54 2.78 18.09
CA SER A 108 21.82 3.50 19.34
C SER A 108 20.59 4.13 20.01
N ALA A 109 19.57 4.52 19.24
CA ALA A 109 18.29 4.98 19.78
C ALA A 109 17.56 3.93 20.65
N GLY A 110 17.82 2.63 20.45
CA GLY A 110 17.31 1.54 21.30
C GLY A 110 17.86 1.56 22.73
N VAL A 111 19.08 2.07 22.93
CA VAL A 111 19.65 2.39 24.26
C VAL A 111 19.43 3.85 24.67
N LYS A 112 18.48 4.55 24.00
CA LYS A 112 18.13 5.97 24.22
C LYS A 112 19.29 6.95 24.02
N GLN A 113 20.29 6.57 23.22
CA GLN A 113 21.43 7.42 22.84
C GLN A 113 21.33 7.74 21.36
N TYR A 114 21.01 8.98 20.99
CA TYR A 114 20.86 9.36 19.58
C TYR A 114 21.29 10.80 19.32
N ASN A 115 21.72 11.04 18.09
CA ASN A 115 22.04 12.35 17.54
C ASN A 115 21.47 12.40 16.12
N CYS A 116 20.60 13.37 15.83
CA CYS A 116 19.90 13.44 14.57
C CYS A 116 20.80 13.78 13.36
N SER A 117 22.01 14.29 13.60
CA SER A 117 23.02 14.51 12.56
C SER A 117 23.74 13.22 12.12
N ASP A 118 23.73 12.17 12.95
CA ASP A 118 24.44 10.92 12.67
C ASP A 118 23.56 9.93 11.88
N LEU A 119 24.14 8.81 11.44
CA LEU A 119 23.46 7.75 10.69
C LEU A 119 22.57 6.84 11.57
N GLY A 120 22.34 7.19 12.85
CA GLY A 120 21.49 6.44 13.76
C GLY A 120 20.01 6.45 13.34
N LEU A 121 19.37 5.29 13.42
CA LEU A 121 17.98 5.05 13.01
C LEU A 121 17.03 5.13 14.21
N ILE A 122 15.95 5.89 14.09
CA ILE A 122 14.95 6.06 15.16
C ILE A 122 13.81 5.05 15.06
N SER A 123 13.15 4.93 13.90
CA SER A 123 11.99 4.04 13.74
C SER A 123 11.69 3.80 12.27
N VAL A 124 12.10 2.64 11.75
CA VAL A 124 11.95 2.29 10.33
C VAL A 124 10.70 1.46 10.11
N TYR A 125 9.74 2.00 9.35
CA TYR A 125 8.43 1.35 9.12
C TYR A 125 8.38 0.47 7.87
N ARG A 126 9.14 0.85 6.83
CA ARG A 126 9.27 0.11 5.57
C ARG A 126 10.66 0.23 5.00
N LEU A 127 10.96 -0.76 4.17
CA LEU A 127 12.17 -0.90 3.38
C LEU A 127 11.77 -1.05 1.92
N LYS A 128 12.67 -0.67 1.00
CA LYS A 128 12.58 -1.00 -0.43
C LYS A 128 13.96 -1.37 -0.96
N ILE A 129 14.06 -2.46 -1.72
CA ILE A 129 15.26 -2.76 -2.53
C ILE A 129 15.03 -2.24 -3.95
N ASP A 130 16.00 -1.49 -4.49
CA ASP A 130 16.00 -0.98 -5.87
C ASP A 130 16.69 -1.94 -6.86
N SER A 131 16.65 -1.62 -8.16
CA SER A 131 17.28 -2.45 -9.19
C SER A 131 18.82 -2.43 -9.16
N CYS A 132 19.41 -1.46 -8.47
CA CYS A 132 20.85 -1.34 -8.22
C CYS A 132 21.34 -2.09 -6.97
N ASN A 133 20.50 -2.95 -6.37
CA ASN A 133 20.81 -3.73 -5.15
C ASN A 133 21.12 -2.85 -3.93
N ARG A 134 20.44 -1.70 -3.80
CA ARG A 134 20.51 -0.82 -2.62
C ARG A 134 19.24 -0.93 -1.79
N LEU A 135 19.38 -0.92 -0.46
CA LEU A 135 18.28 -0.95 0.50
C LEU A 135 17.97 0.48 0.96
N TRP A 136 16.80 0.98 0.58
CA TRP A 136 16.24 2.26 1.02
C TRP A 136 15.47 2.02 2.32
N ALA A 137 15.91 2.63 3.42
CA ALA A 137 15.26 2.56 4.72
C ALA A 137 14.58 3.89 5.07
N LEU A 138 13.25 3.86 5.20
CA LEU A 138 12.46 5.03 5.61
C LEU A 138 12.40 5.11 7.14
N ASP A 139 13.22 5.99 7.73
CA ASP A 139 13.19 6.32 9.15
C ASP A 139 12.20 7.46 9.41
N ALA A 140 11.15 7.18 10.17
CA ALA A 140 10.11 8.14 10.49
C ALA A 140 10.55 9.22 11.49
N GLY A 141 11.65 9.01 12.22
CA GLY A 141 12.11 9.95 13.26
C GLY A 141 11.25 9.97 14.55
N VAL A 142 10.21 9.13 14.65
CA VAL A 142 9.28 9.07 15.79
C VAL A 142 9.42 7.75 16.55
N SER A 143 9.71 7.84 17.84
CA SER A 143 9.74 6.72 18.80
C SER A 143 8.40 6.56 19.52
N ARG A 144 8.07 5.34 19.93
CA ARG A 144 6.89 4.97 20.73
C ARG A 144 5.58 5.55 20.18
N SER A 145 5.39 5.43 18.86
CA SER A 145 4.27 6.03 18.13
C SER A 145 2.88 5.58 18.59
N LEU A 146 2.77 4.42 19.26
CA LEU A 146 1.54 3.88 19.82
C LEU A 146 1.49 3.96 21.36
N GLU A 147 2.36 4.76 21.99
CA GLU A 147 2.34 5.01 23.45
C GLU A 147 2.32 6.51 23.79
N ASP A 148 3.38 7.27 23.43
CA ASP A 148 3.50 8.70 23.75
C ASP A 148 3.97 9.59 22.59
N PHE A 149 4.21 9.00 21.40
CA PHE A 149 4.55 9.70 20.15
C PHE A 149 5.73 10.67 20.29
N GLU A 150 6.88 10.14 20.69
CA GLU A 150 8.11 10.92 20.84
C GLU A 150 8.73 11.23 19.48
N VAL A 151 8.41 12.40 18.92
CA VAL A 151 9.14 12.99 17.78
C VAL A 151 10.60 13.21 18.22
N THR A 152 11.47 12.29 17.81
CA THR A 152 12.83 12.13 18.32
C THR A 152 13.84 12.88 17.44
N CYS A 153 13.66 12.77 16.12
CA CYS A 153 14.43 13.43 15.07
C CYS A 153 13.51 13.77 13.89
N PRO A 154 13.95 14.61 12.94
CA PRO A 154 13.31 14.68 11.63
C PRO A 154 13.30 13.30 10.93
N PRO A 155 12.30 13.00 10.09
CA PRO A 155 12.32 11.82 9.23
C PRO A 155 13.46 11.93 8.21
N LYS A 156 13.99 10.77 7.78
CA LYS A 156 15.04 10.67 6.77
C LYS A 156 14.98 9.34 6.00
N ILE A 157 15.63 9.27 4.85
CA ILE A 157 15.96 7.99 4.21
C ILE A 157 17.47 7.79 4.31
N LEU A 158 17.87 6.58 4.72
CA LEU A 158 19.24 6.09 4.53
C LEU A 158 19.22 4.99 3.45
N ILE A 159 20.15 5.08 2.50
CA ILE A 159 20.31 4.12 1.40
C ILE A 159 21.61 3.35 1.63
N TYR A 160 21.50 2.03 1.79
CA TYR A 160 22.63 1.12 1.99
C TYR A 160 22.94 0.36 0.70
N ASP A 161 24.21 0.25 0.32
CA ASP A 161 24.63 -0.71 -0.70
C ASP A 161 24.66 -2.13 -0.11
N LEU A 162 23.84 -3.05 -0.62
CA LEU A 162 23.76 -4.42 -0.07
C LEU A 162 24.97 -5.31 -0.44
N ASN A 163 25.97 -4.79 -1.15
CA ASN A 163 27.25 -5.47 -1.39
C ASN A 163 28.29 -5.17 -0.30
N THR A 164 28.23 -3.99 0.33
CA THR A 164 29.18 -3.53 1.38
C THR A 164 28.52 -3.24 2.72
N ASP A 165 27.18 -3.23 2.77
CA ASP A 165 26.31 -2.82 3.88
C ASP A 165 26.57 -1.40 4.42
N GLN A 166 27.25 -0.55 3.64
CA GLN A 166 27.53 0.85 3.98
C GLN A 166 26.43 1.79 3.49
N VAL A 167 26.18 2.87 4.22
CA VAL A 167 25.32 3.97 3.76
C VAL A 167 26.02 4.70 2.60
N VAL A 168 25.41 4.66 1.42
CA VAL A 168 25.90 5.37 0.22
C VAL A 168 25.23 6.74 0.03
N ARG A 169 24.03 6.95 0.57
CA ARG A 169 23.30 8.23 0.52
C ARG A 169 22.38 8.40 1.72
N ARG A 170 22.31 9.64 2.22
CA ARG A 170 21.33 10.13 3.19
C ARG A 170 20.44 11.17 2.51
N ILE A 171 19.14 11.15 2.79
CA ILE A 171 18.17 12.11 2.31
C ILE A 171 17.43 12.65 3.54
N ASP A 172 17.57 13.95 3.82
CA ASP A 172 16.84 14.66 4.87
C ASP A 172 15.68 15.45 4.25
N PHE A 173 14.50 15.42 4.87
CA PHE A 173 13.33 16.08 4.32
C PHE A 173 13.25 17.58 4.71
N PRO A 174 12.91 18.47 3.76
CA PRO A 174 12.74 19.90 4.05
C PRO A 174 11.56 20.14 5.00
N LYS A 175 11.67 21.14 5.89
CA LYS A 175 10.68 21.42 6.94
C LYS A 175 9.31 21.81 6.39
N GLU A 176 9.26 22.22 5.13
CA GLU A 176 8.09 22.66 4.39
C GLU A 176 7.16 21.49 4.03
N VAL A 177 7.70 20.27 3.86
CA VAL A 177 6.92 19.05 3.58
C VAL A 177 6.60 18.23 4.82
N VAL A 178 7.39 18.37 5.89
CA VAL A 178 7.13 17.74 7.18
C VAL A 178 6.07 18.56 7.95
N ARG A 179 5.22 17.88 8.74
CA ARG A 179 4.23 18.48 9.65
C ARG A 179 4.55 18.10 11.09
N LYS A 180 3.91 18.77 12.05
CA LYS A 180 4.28 18.66 13.47
C LYS A 180 4.18 17.22 13.97
N GLU A 181 3.11 16.51 13.58
CA GLU A 181 2.88 15.11 13.93
C GLU A 181 3.09 14.17 12.73
N SER A 182 3.91 14.54 11.73
CA SER A 182 4.16 13.69 10.57
C SER A 182 4.69 12.31 10.98
N LEU A 183 4.13 11.26 10.39
CA LEU A 183 4.61 9.89 10.55
C LEU A 183 4.74 9.25 9.18
N PHE A 184 5.98 9.16 8.68
CA PHE A 184 6.28 8.60 7.37
C PHE A 184 6.36 7.07 7.46
N THR A 185 5.35 6.36 6.94
CA THR A 185 5.11 4.93 7.24
C THR A 185 5.36 3.95 6.10
N ASN A 186 5.32 4.40 4.84
CA ASN A 186 5.47 3.53 3.67
C ASN A 186 6.22 4.25 2.54
N ILE A 187 6.89 3.47 1.67
CA ILE A 187 7.77 3.94 0.61
C ILE A 187 7.62 3.10 -0.66
N ILE A 188 7.44 3.77 -1.80
CA ILE A 188 7.67 3.22 -3.14
C ILE A 188 8.85 3.98 -3.75
N VAL A 189 9.82 3.25 -4.28
CA VAL A 189 10.85 3.76 -5.19
C VAL A 189 10.41 3.38 -6.61
N ASP A 190 10.22 4.39 -7.46
CA ASP A 190 9.73 4.32 -8.83
C ASP A 190 10.88 4.62 -9.81
N GLU A 191 11.46 3.54 -10.32
CA GLU A 191 12.56 3.53 -11.27
C GLU A 191 12.07 3.62 -12.74
N THR A 192 10.77 3.77 -13.00
CA THR A 192 10.19 3.61 -14.37
C THR A 192 10.56 4.73 -15.36
N THR A 193 11.32 5.72 -14.91
CA THR A 193 11.95 6.76 -15.74
C THR A 193 13.44 6.94 -15.44
N SER A 194 14.03 6.07 -14.61
CA SER A 194 15.46 6.08 -14.34
C SER A 194 16.20 5.63 -15.60
N LEU A 195 17.25 6.37 -15.98
CA LEU A 195 18.10 5.96 -17.10
C LEU A 195 19.19 4.98 -16.61
N PRO A 196 19.54 3.91 -17.34
CA PRO A 196 20.55 2.94 -16.90
C PRO A 196 21.91 3.56 -16.53
N GLU A 197 22.30 4.62 -17.22
CA GLU A 197 23.51 5.43 -16.98
C GLU A 197 23.46 6.27 -15.69
N ASN A 198 22.27 6.51 -15.13
CA ASN A 198 22.07 7.25 -13.88
C ASN A 198 22.06 6.35 -12.64
N HIS A 199 22.31 5.03 -12.80
CA HIS A 199 22.53 4.07 -11.72
C HIS A 199 21.54 4.17 -10.54
N CYS A 200 20.24 4.29 -10.87
CA CYS A 200 19.13 4.39 -9.93
C CYS A 200 19.13 5.66 -9.03
N ASP A 201 19.97 6.66 -9.29
CA ASP A 201 20.03 7.91 -8.49
C ASP A 201 19.02 8.98 -8.93
N ASP A 202 18.38 8.81 -10.09
CA ASP A 202 17.32 9.67 -10.65
C ASP A 202 15.89 9.10 -10.45
N ALA A 203 15.73 8.15 -9.53
CA ALA A 203 14.43 7.58 -9.18
C ALA A 203 13.47 8.61 -8.54
N VAL A 204 12.16 8.38 -8.65
CA VAL A 204 11.14 9.14 -7.90
C VAL A 204 10.63 8.29 -6.74
N VAL A 205 10.41 8.91 -5.59
CA VAL A 205 9.99 8.21 -4.36
C VAL A 205 8.65 8.76 -3.88
N TYR A 206 7.71 7.86 -3.58
CA TYR A 206 6.40 8.20 -3.00
C TYR A 206 6.32 7.67 -1.57
N ILE A 207 5.95 8.54 -0.63
CA ILE A 207 5.99 8.27 0.81
C ILE A 207 4.62 8.58 1.41
N THR A 208 4.07 7.68 2.23
CA THR A 208 2.83 7.97 2.99
C THR A 208 3.14 8.68 4.30
N ASP A 209 2.50 9.83 4.51
CA ASP A 209 2.37 10.43 5.84
C ASP A 209 0.99 10.06 6.41
N THR A 210 0.98 9.31 7.51
CA THR A 210 -0.22 8.62 8.01
C THR A 210 -1.02 9.44 9.01
N VAL A 211 -0.33 10.12 9.93
CA VAL A 211 -0.96 10.89 11.02
C VAL A 211 -1.35 12.29 10.54
N GLU A 212 -0.60 12.83 9.56
CA GLU A 212 -0.93 14.05 8.84
C GLU A 212 -1.17 13.66 7.36
N PRO A 213 -2.40 13.32 6.92
CA PRO A 213 -2.60 12.57 5.68
C PRO A 213 -2.09 13.23 4.39
N ALA A 214 -1.04 12.64 3.81
CA ALA A 214 -0.45 13.07 2.54
C ALA A 214 0.31 11.94 1.83
N LEU A 215 0.53 12.15 0.52
CA LEU A 215 1.68 11.60 -0.19
C LEU A 215 2.77 12.67 -0.25
N VAL A 216 3.94 12.38 0.31
CA VAL A 216 5.17 13.15 0.10
C VAL A 216 5.89 12.54 -1.10
N VAL A 217 6.35 13.38 -2.02
CA VAL A 217 7.03 12.97 -3.25
C VAL A 217 8.43 13.57 -3.26
N TYR A 218 9.45 12.71 -3.41
CA TYR A 218 10.85 13.09 -3.53
C TYR A 218 11.37 12.71 -4.93
N ASP A 219 12.00 13.66 -5.61
CA ASP A 219 12.66 13.48 -6.89
C ASP A 219 14.17 13.41 -6.67
N SER A 220 14.74 12.21 -6.74
CA SER A 220 16.13 11.94 -6.38
C SER A 220 17.14 12.55 -7.37
N GLY A 221 16.72 12.78 -8.61
CA GLY A 221 17.56 13.37 -9.67
C GLY A 221 17.59 14.90 -9.66
N ARG A 222 16.53 15.55 -9.13
CA ARG A 222 16.48 17.01 -8.92
C ARG A 222 16.73 17.45 -7.48
N ASP A 223 16.80 16.51 -6.54
CA ASP A 223 16.83 16.72 -5.09
C ASP A 223 15.70 17.63 -4.57
N LEU A 224 14.50 17.42 -5.10
CA LEU A 224 13.30 18.21 -4.77
C LEU A 224 12.26 17.36 -4.04
N THR A 225 11.66 17.92 -2.99
CA THR A 225 10.52 17.29 -2.30
C THR A 225 9.29 18.19 -2.31
N TRP A 226 8.10 17.61 -2.47
CA TRP A 226 6.82 18.30 -2.27
C TRP A 226 5.79 17.39 -1.59
N ARG A 227 4.67 17.98 -1.15
CA ARG A 227 3.60 17.32 -0.40
C ARG A 227 2.27 17.45 -1.13
N LEU A 228 1.53 16.36 -1.23
CA LEU A 228 0.25 16.25 -1.91
C LEU A 228 -0.79 15.62 -0.97
N SER A 229 -1.84 16.35 -0.61
CA SER A 229 -2.95 15.84 0.21
C SER A 229 -4.24 15.79 -0.61
N HIS A 230 -5.10 14.83 -0.28
CA HIS A 230 -6.43 14.67 -0.85
C HIS A 230 -7.37 14.09 0.22
N PRO A 231 -8.68 14.44 0.28
CA PRO A 231 -9.58 13.96 1.34
C PRO A 231 -9.65 12.43 1.48
N SER A 232 -9.42 11.67 0.40
CA SER A 232 -9.38 10.20 0.44
C SER A 232 -8.16 9.59 1.14
N MET A 233 -7.20 10.40 1.61
CA MET A 233 -6.06 9.96 2.40
C MET A 233 -6.35 9.93 3.90
N TYR A 234 -7.44 10.57 4.33
CA TYR A 234 -7.88 10.59 5.73
C TYR A 234 -8.62 9.30 6.10
N ALA A 235 -8.58 8.95 7.39
CA ALA A 235 -9.41 7.88 7.94
C ALA A 235 -10.91 8.18 7.76
N ASP A 236 -11.68 7.15 7.42
CA ASP A 236 -13.15 7.17 7.41
C ASP A 236 -13.64 6.75 8.81
N PRO A 237 -14.31 7.62 9.59
CA PRO A 237 -14.73 7.29 10.96
C PRO A 237 -15.69 6.10 11.06
N ALA A 238 -16.38 5.73 9.97
CA ALA A 238 -17.20 4.52 9.92
C ALA A 238 -16.36 3.22 9.97
N PHE A 239 -15.04 3.32 9.76
CA PHE A 239 -14.09 2.22 9.72
C PHE A 239 -12.97 2.35 10.77
N SER A 240 -13.16 3.18 11.81
CA SER A 240 -12.22 3.30 12.92
C SER A 240 -12.08 2.02 13.76
N GLU A 241 -13.16 1.26 13.98
CA GLU A 241 -13.12 -0.04 14.66
C GLU A 241 -12.79 -1.15 13.67
N SER A 242 -11.60 -1.75 13.81
CA SER A 242 -11.22 -2.99 13.11
C SER A 242 -11.47 -4.20 13.99
N ARG A 243 -11.88 -5.32 13.38
CA ARG A 243 -12.11 -6.61 14.08
C ARG A 243 -11.30 -7.73 13.42
N ILE A 244 -10.63 -8.53 14.23
CA ILE A 244 -9.97 -9.77 13.80
C ILE A 244 -10.45 -10.88 14.73
N GLY A 245 -11.24 -11.81 14.19
CA GLY A 245 -11.94 -12.81 15.00
C GLY A 245 -12.85 -12.19 16.07
N ASN A 246 -12.51 -12.42 17.34
CA ASN A 246 -13.20 -11.85 18.50
C ASN A 246 -12.63 -10.50 18.95
N ASP A 247 -11.37 -10.21 18.63
CA ASP A 247 -10.69 -9.00 19.08
C ASP A 247 -11.12 -7.79 18.26
N ARG A 248 -11.32 -6.66 18.94
CA ARG A 248 -11.69 -5.36 18.38
C ARG A 248 -10.68 -4.31 18.82
N PHE A 249 -10.27 -3.43 17.90
CA PHE A 249 -9.35 -2.36 18.19
C PHE A 249 -9.66 -1.13 17.35
N ASN A 250 -9.50 0.06 17.94
CA ASN A 250 -9.70 1.34 17.26
C ASN A 250 -8.35 1.90 16.83
N LEU A 251 -8.10 1.95 15.52
CA LEU A 251 -6.89 2.55 14.95
C LEU A 251 -7.27 3.33 13.69
N SER A 252 -7.32 4.65 13.82
CA SER A 252 -7.84 5.58 12.80
C SER A 252 -6.72 6.17 11.94
N ASP A 253 -5.78 5.32 11.53
CA ASP A 253 -4.67 5.72 10.68
C ASP A 253 -5.17 6.16 9.29
N GLY A 254 -4.62 7.28 8.81
CA GLY A 254 -4.78 7.75 7.44
C GLY A 254 -4.04 6.85 6.44
N VAL A 255 -3.60 7.41 5.32
CA VAL A 255 -2.93 6.66 4.25
C VAL A 255 -1.71 5.88 4.76
N VAL A 256 -1.71 4.56 4.53
CA VAL A 256 -0.63 3.61 4.92
C VAL A 256 -0.39 2.61 3.80
N GLY A 257 -1.45 1.96 3.30
CA GLY A 257 -1.33 1.00 2.22
C GLY A 257 -0.96 1.71 0.92
N LEU A 258 0.14 1.30 0.31
CA LEU A 258 0.71 1.91 -0.90
C LEU A 258 1.24 0.80 -1.80
N ALA A 259 0.87 0.82 -3.08
CA ALA A 259 1.35 -0.11 -4.10
C ALA A 259 1.52 0.59 -5.45
N PHE A 260 2.30 0.00 -6.35
CA PHE A 260 2.68 0.63 -7.62
C PHE A 260 2.64 -0.38 -8.77
N ASP A 261 1.82 -0.08 -9.78
CA ASP A 261 1.81 -0.77 -11.08
C ASP A 261 2.79 -0.04 -12.01
N GLU A 262 3.95 -0.66 -12.24
CA GLU A 262 5.03 -0.14 -13.09
C GLU A 262 4.57 0.02 -14.55
N GLU A 263 3.74 -0.92 -15.05
CA GLU A 263 3.22 -0.94 -16.42
C GLU A 263 2.21 0.20 -16.67
N SER A 264 1.23 0.38 -15.79
CA SER A 264 0.25 1.46 -15.92
C SER A 264 0.69 2.79 -15.28
N ARG A 265 1.90 2.84 -14.73
CA ARG A 265 2.48 4.02 -14.04
C ARG A 265 1.50 4.63 -13.03
N THR A 266 0.88 3.77 -12.23
CA THR A 266 -0.20 4.13 -11.32
C THR A 266 0.11 3.71 -9.89
N VAL A 267 0.02 4.67 -8.97
CA VAL A 267 0.13 4.45 -7.53
C VAL A 267 -1.27 4.18 -6.99
N TYR A 268 -1.44 3.03 -6.34
CA TYR A 268 -2.63 2.65 -5.60
C TYR A 268 -2.41 2.91 -4.12
N PHE A 269 -3.42 3.43 -3.43
CA PHE A 269 -3.31 3.75 -2.01
C PHE A 269 -4.61 3.56 -1.23
N GLN A 270 -4.47 3.34 0.08
CA GLN A 270 -5.59 3.27 1.02
C GLN A 270 -5.17 3.75 2.42
N PRO A 271 -6.06 4.47 3.12
CA PRO A 271 -6.07 4.51 4.59
C PRO A 271 -6.19 3.12 5.21
N LEU A 272 -5.77 2.95 6.46
CA LEU A 272 -6.15 1.75 7.24
C LEU A 272 -7.67 1.74 7.46
N ALA A 273 -8.18 2.83 8.03
CA ALA A 273 -9.58 2.99 8.37
C ALA A 273 -10.42 3.31 7.13
N THR A 274 -10.50 2.38 6.17
CA THR A 274 -11.46 2.42 5.06
C THR A 274 -11.65 1.06 4.37
N ASP A 275 -12.85 0.81 3.85
CA ASP A 275 -13.05 -0.26 2.87
C ASP A 275 -12.48 0.08 1.47
N ARG A 276 -12.34 1.37 1.16
CA ARG A 276 -12.06 1.88 -0.19
C ARG A 276 -10.63 1.62 -0.65
N LEU A 277 -10.42 1.60 -1.98
CA LEU A 277 -9.11 1.58 -2.63
C LEU A 277 -9.05 2.70 -3.66
N PHE A 278 -7.99 3.50 -3.63
CA PHE A 278 -7.82 4.68 -4.48
C PHE A 278 -6.61 4.56 -5.41
N SER A 279 -6.56 5.36 -6.46
CA SER A 279 -5.39 5.48 -7.33
C SER A 279 -5.13 6.90 -7.82
N VAL A 280 -3.88 7.15 -8.21
CA VAL A 280 -3.40 8.37 -8.85
C VAL A 280 -2.24 8.00 -9.79
N SER A 281 -2.14 8.65 -10.96
CA SER A 281 -1.02 8.39 -11.88
C SER A 281 0.26 9.04 -11.38
N THR A 282 1.41 8.40 -11.63
CA THR A 282 2.71 8.99 -11.27
C THR A 282 2.93 10.31 -11.98
N ALA A 283 2.43 10.48 -13.20
CA ALA A 283 2.46 11.76 -13.93
C ALA A 283 1.79 12.92 -13.15
N ALA A 284 0.71 12.65 -12.39
CA ALA A 284 0.08 13.66 -11.54
C ALA A 284 0.86 13.91 -10.24
N LEU A 285 1.46 12.87 -9.64
CA LEU A 285 2.34 13.01 -8.47
C LEU A 285 3.64 13.79 -8.80
N ARG A 286 4.22 13.50 -9.97
CA ARG A 286 5.48 14.07 -10.50
C ARG A 286 5.38 15.52 -10.98
N ALA A 287 4.16 16.05 -11.13
CA ALA A 287 3.91 17.40 -11.63
C ALA A 287 4.38 18.53 -10.67
N GLY A 288 4.74 18.20 -9.44
CA GLY A 288 5.13 19.17 -8.41
C GLY A 288 3.98 19.54 -7.46
N PRO A 289 4.13 20.61 -6.67
CA PRO A 289 3.07 21.15 -5.82
C PRO A 289 1.80 21.51 -6.61
N LEU A 290 0.62 21.24 -6.05
CA LEU A 290 -0.65 21.63 -6.66
C LEU A 290 -0.80 23.16 -6.73
N PRO A 291 -1.16 23.75 -7.88
CA PRO A 291 -1.56 25.15 -7.95
C PRO A 291 -2.81 25.44 -7.11
N VAL A 292 -2.96 26.68 -6.65
CA VAL A 292 -4.12 27.13 -5.86
C VAL A 292 -5.42 26.84 -6.62
N GLY A 293 -6.38 26.17 -5.97
CA GLY A 293 -7.65 25.76 -6.57
C GLY A 293 -7.54 24.57 -7.55
N LYS A 294 -6.47 23.77 -7.46
CA LYS A 294 -6.36 22.46 -8.12
C LYS A 294 -6.28 21.34 -7.09
N GLU A 295 -6.90 20.23 -7.43
CA GLU A 295 -6.93 19.00 -6.62
C GLU A 295 -6.11 17.90 -7.32
N LEU A 296 -5.62 16.94 -6.54
CA LEU A 296 -4.97 15.75 -7.06
C LEU A 296 -6.02 14.88 -7.79
N PRO A 297 -5.81 14.41 -9.03
CA PRO A 297 -6.80 13.67 -9.81
C PRO A 297 -6.90 12.20 -9.34
N VAL A 298 -7.32 12.02 -8.09
CA VAL A 298 -7.51 10.71 -7.46
C VAL A 298 -8.79 10.05 -7.98
N LYS A 299 -8.72 8.73 -8.17
CA LYS A 299 -9.87 7.90 -8.54
C LYS A 299 -10.20 6.91 -7.42
N LEU A 300 -11.48 6.64 -7.21
CA LEU A 300 -11.92 5.42 -6.51
C LEU A 300 -11.77 4.25 -7.49
N VAL A 301 -11.11 3.17 -7.06
CA VAL A 301 -10.84 1.97 -7.89
C VAL A 301 -11.76 0.82 -7.50
N GLY A 302 -12.14 0.74 -6.23
CA GLY A 302 -13.02 -0.31 -5.71
C GLY A 302 -13.18 -0.25 -4.20
N LYS A 303 -13.80 -1.29 -3.65
CA LYS A 303 -14.05 -1.48 -2.21
C LYS A 303 -13.71 -2.91 -1.80
N LYS A 304 -13.11 -3.04 -0.62
CA LYS A 304 -12.81 -4.29 0.07
C LYS A 304 -14.02 -4.72 0.91
N SER A 305 -14.01 -5.93 1.45
CA SER A 305 -14.98 -6.39 2.46
C SER A 305 -14.80 -5.73 3.83
N SER A 306 -13.55 -5.41 4.21
CA SER A 306 -13.22 -4.68 5.44
C SER A 306 -11.86 -3.96 5.32
N GLN A 307 -11.43 -3.28 6.38
CA GLN A 307 -10.17 -2.55 6.50
C GLN A 307 -8.93 -3.43 6.26
N GLY A 308 -7.78 -2.81 6.03
CA GLY A 308 -6.46 -3.48 6.06
C GLY A 308 -5.35 -2.59 5.49
N ILE A 309 -4.12 -2.72 6.01
CA ILE A 309 -2.98 -1.94 5.52
C ILE A 309 -2.27 -2.58 4.34
N GLY A 310 -2.12 -3.92 4.36
CA GLY A 310 -1.43 -4.66 3.31
C GLY A 310 -2.01 -4.37 1.93
N LEU A 311 -1.19 -3.73 1.09
CA LEU A 311 -1.45 -3.46 -0.31
C LEU A 311 -0.17 -3.76 -1.10
N GLY A 312 -0.30 -4.46 -2.22
CA GLY A 312 0.80 -4.77 -3.13
C GLY A 312 0.32 -4.80 -4.58
N ALA A 313 1.26 -4.85 -5.52
CA ALA A 313 0.95 -4.96 -6.95
C ALA A 313 1.88 -5.96 -7.62
N SER A 314 1.37 -6.63 -8.65
CA SER A 314 2.14 -7.39 -9.61
C SER A 314 2.87 -6.40 -10.55
N PRO A 315 4.18 -6.53 -10.79
CA PRO A 315 4.92 -5.61 -11.66
C PRO A 315 4.39 -5.54 -13.10
N TYR A 316 3.73 -6.61 -13.56
CA TYR A 316 3.06 -6.70 -14.85
C TYR A 316 1.60 -7.14 -14.69
N GLY A 317 0.77 -6.83 -15.69
CA GLY A 317 -0.64 -7.26 -15.77
C GLY A 317 -1.63 -6.44 -14.92
N GLY A 318 -1.14 -5.62 -13.98
CA GLY A 318 -1.97 -4.73 -13.15
C GLY A 318 -2.77 -5.42 -12.03
N ASN A 319 -2.41 -6.64 -11.64
CA ASN A 319 -3.04 -7.29 -10.47
C ASN A 319 -2.62 -6.57 -9.18
N ILE A 320 -3.59 -6.15 -8.37
CA ILE A 320 -3.41 -5.59 -7.03
C ILE A 320 -3.69 -6.70 -6.00
N PHE A 321 -2.87 -6.78 -4.96
CA PHE A 321 -3.05 -7.71 -3.83
C PHE A 321 -3.39 -6.92 -2.57
N PHE A 322 -4.35 -7.41 -1.79
CA PHE A 322 -4.75 -6.81 -0.52
C PHE A 322 -5.25 -7.86 0.48
N ALA A 323 -5.26 -7.51 1.77
CA ALA A 323 -5.71 -8.38 2.84
C ALA A 323 -6.76 -7.68 3.74
N PRO A 324 -8.05 -8.00 3.60
CA PRO A 324 -9.10 -7.44 4.44
C PRO A 324 -9.15 -8.18 5.80
N LEU A 325 -8.93 -7.43 6.89
CA LEU A 325 -8.61 -7.95 8.23
C LEU A 325 -9.71 -8.83 8.83
N THR A 326 -10.98 -8.46 8.65
CA THR A 326 -12.09 -9.19 9.28
C THR A 326 -12.30 -10.56 8.63
N GLU A 327 -11.92 -10.68 7.35
CA GLU A 327 -12.01 -11.91 6.57
C GLU A 327 -10.78 -12.83 6.71
N THR A 328 -9.68 -12.38 7.34
CA THR A 328 -8.43 -13.15 7.50
C THR A 328 -8.00 -13.88 6.22
N ALA A 329 -7.93 -13.11 5.13
CA ALA A 329 -7.78 -13.60 3.76
C ALA A 329 -6.83 -12.72 2.95
N ILE A 330 -6.37 -13.25 1.81
CA ILE A 330 -5.64 -12.51 0.78
C ILE A 330 -6.44 -12.55 -0.50
N ALA A 331 -6.65 -11.39 -1.10
CA ALA A 331 -7.42 -11.21 -2.33
C ALA A 331 -6.60 -10.49 -3.40
N GLN A 332 -6.92 -10.80 -4.65
CA GLN A 332 -6.43 -10.19 -5.87
C GLN A 332 -7.56 -9.45 -6.57
N PHE A 333 -7.28 -8.26 -7.08
CA PHE A 333 -8.18 -7.48 -7.93
C PHE A 333 -7.40 -6.88 -9.10
N ASN A 334 -7.91 -7.04 -10.32
CA ASN A 334 -7.39 -6.39 -11.51
C ASN A 334 -8.34 -5.25 -11.94
N PRO A 335 -7.94 -3.97 -11.82
CA PRO A 335 -8.80 -2.84 -12.17
C PRO A 335 -8.89 -2.59 -13.68
N LYS A 336 -8.10 -3.28 -14.52
CA LYS A 336 -8.16 -3.20 -15.99
C LYS A 336 -9.21 -4.17 -16.55
N THR A 337 -9.41 -5.33 -15.92
CA THR A 337 -10.38 -6.36 -16.35
C THR A 337 -11.60 -6.51 -15.44
N ASN A 338 -11.58 -5.88 -14.25
CA ASN A 338 -12.50 -6.12 -13.12
C ASN A 338 -12.50 -7.57 -12.61
N GLU A 339 -11.45 -8.35 -12.89
CA GLU A 339 -11.28 -9.70 -12.36
C GLU A 339 -10.94 -9.65 -10.86
N GLN A 340 -11.59 -10.48 -10.06
CA GLN A 340 -11.44 -10.55 -8.61
C GLN A 340 -11.32 -12.01 -8.16
N LYS A 341 -10.37 -12.30 -7.28
CA LYS A 341 -10.08 -13.67 -6.83
C LYS A 341 -9.57 -13.68 -5.38
N VAL A 342 -10.13 -14.54 -4.53
CA VAL A 342 -9.50 -14.88 -3.25
C VAL A 342 -8.35 -15.84 -3.54
N LEU A 343 -7.15 -15.53 -3.02
CA LEU A 343 -5.95 -16.33 -3.20
C LEU A 343 -5.75 -17.33 -2.05
N ALA A 344 -6.11 -16.95 -0.83
CA ALA A 344 -6.09 -17.80 0.35
C ALA A 344 -7.00 -17.25 1.47
N TYR A 345 -7.48 -18.14 2.32
CA TYR A 345 -8.15 -17.82 3.60
C TYR A 345 -7.56 -18.71 4.71
N ASP A 346 -7.16 -18.10 5.84
CA ASP A 346 -6.74 -18.84 7.04
C ASP A 346 -6.83 -17.94 8.28
N TYR A 347 -7.71 -18.34 9.20
CA TYR A 347 -8.03 -17.64 10.44
C TYR A 347 -6.86 -17.57 11.44
N GLU A 348 -5.95 -18.55 11.44
CA GLU A 348 -4.82 -18.62 12.38
C GLU A 348 -3.51 -18.04 11.80
N THR A 349 -3.36 -18.06 10.46
CA THR A 349 -2.14 -17.58 9.79
C THR A 349 -2.26 -16.23 9.08
N LEU A 350 -3.44 -15.77 8.64
CA LEU A 350 -3.62 -14.53 7.85
C LEU A 350 -4.34 -13.40 8.62
N GLN A 351 -4.03 -13.23 9.91
CA GLN A 351 -4.77 -12.34 10.81
C GLN A 351 -4.56 -10.84 10.55
N PHE A 352 -3.31 -10.37 10.46
CA PHE A 352 -3.00 -8.98 10.08
C PHE A 352 -1.80 -8.96 9.13
N ILE A 353 -2.06 -8.78 7.84
CA ILE A 353 -1.01 -8.66 6.82
C ILE A 353 -0.54 -7.22 6.75
N ALA A 354 0.72 -6.97 7.16
CA ALA A 354 1.25 -5.62 7.25
C ALA A 354 1.87 -5.13 5.93
N ASP A 355 2.44 -6.04 5.12
CA ASP A 355 3.21 -5.70 3.93
C ASP A 355 3.13 -6.81 2.87
N PHE A 356 3.19 -6.44 1.59
CA PHE A 356 3.21 -7.35 0.44
C PHE A 356 4.41 -7.04 -0.45
N LYS A 357 5.12 -8.08 -0.92
CA LYS A 357 6.36 -7.94 -1.67
C LYS A 357 6.47 -8.92 -2.83
N THR A 358 6.87 -8.38 -3.97
CA THR A 358 7.28 -9.11 -5.17
C THR A 358 8.77 -8.86 -5.39
N THR A 359 9.54 -9.85 -5.83
CA THR A 359 11.00 -9.71 -5.96
C THR A 359 11.53 -10.30 -7.25
N LYS A 360 12.53 -9.65 -7.86
CA LYS A 360 13.24 -10.16 -9.05
C LYS A 360 13.98 -11.49 -8.75
N ASN A 361 14.20 -11.80 -7.47
CA ASN A 361 14.83 -13.03 -6.98
C ASN A 361 13.86 -14.24 -6.84
N ASP A 362 12.55 -14.04 -7.06
CA ASP A 362 11.49 -15.06 -7.08
C ASP A 362 10.22 -14.49 -7.77
N PRO A 363 10.24 -14.36 -9.11
CA PRO A 363 9.39 -13.40 -9.82
C PRO A 363 7.91 -13.82 -9.98
N SER A 364 7.52 -15.05 -9.61
CA SER A 364 6.11 -15.48 -9.61
C SER A 364 5.49 -15.53 -8.20
N ALA A 365 6.29 -15.36 -7.15
CA ALA A 365 5.86 -15.47 -5.75
C ALA A 365 5.49 -14.12 -5.14
N LEU A 366 4.37 -14.09 -4.43
CA LEU A 366 3.95 -12.98 -3.58
C LEU A 366 4.35 -13.30 -2.15
N TYR A 367 5.34 -12.60 -1.62
CA TYR A 367 5.74 -12.66 -0.21
C TYR A 367 4.92 -11.66 0.61
N PHE A 368 4.71 -11.97 1.89
CA PHE A 368 4.03 -11.07 2.83
C PHE A 368 4.39 -11.40 4.27
N VAL A 369 4.22 -10.41 5.15
CA VAL A 369 4.33 -10.60 6.61
C VAL A 369 2.96 -10.54 7.26
N SER A 370 2.63 -11.60 8.01
CA SER A 370 1.44 -11.71 8.82
C SER A 370 1.80 -11.66 10.30
N SER A 371 1.00 -10.99 11.12
CA SER A 371 1.21 -10.94 12.57
C SER A 371 -0.11 -10.93 13.35
N ARG A 372 -0.02 -11.16 14.66
CA ARG A 372 -1.10 -10.94 15.64
C ARG A 372 -1.12 -9.48 16.11
N PHE A 373 -0.92 -8.51 15.21
CA PHE A 373 -0.79 -7.06 15.50
C PHE A 373 -1.82 -6.53 16.51
N HIS A 374 -3.09 -6.92 16.34
CA HIS A 374 -4.19 -6.55 17.22
C HIS A 374 -3.95 -6.95 18.69
N ARG A 375 -3.25 -8.07 18.96
CA ARG A 375 -2.88 -8.51 20.32
C ARG A 375 -1.63 -7.82 20.85
N PHE A 376 -0.73 -7.34 20.00
CA PHE A 376 0.33 -6.40 20.42
C PHE A 376 -0.31 -5.05 20.83
N PHE A 377 -1.21 -4.51 19.99
CA PHE A 377 -1.93 -3.26 20.23
C PHE A 377 -2.80 -3.31 21.50
N LEU A 378 -3.55 -4.39 21.70
CA LEU A 378 -4.38 -4.62 22.90
C LEU A 378 -3.59 -5.11 24.12
N LYS A 379 -2.26 -5.29 23.99
CA LYS A 379 -1.36 -5.84 25.01
C LYS A 379 -1.87 -7.17 25.61
N SER A 380 -2.40 -8.02 24.73
CA SER A 380 -3.00 -9.35 25.01
C SER A 380 -2.26 -10.50 24.30
N ILE A 381 -1.02 -10.26 23.87
CA ILE A 381 -0.15 -11.23 23.19
C ILE A 381 0.14 -12.45 24.08
N ASN A 382 0.37 -13.62 23.48
CA ASN A 382 0.74 -14.84 24.21
C ASN A 382 2.13 -15.31 23.73
N PRO A 383 3.14 -15.44 24.60
CA PRO A 383 4.50 -15.83 24.19
C PRO A 383 4.63 -17.30 23.76
N TYR A 384 3.62 -18.14 24.02
CA TYR A 384 3.64 -19.58 23.77
C TYR A 384 3.03 -20.00 22.42
N GLU A 385 2.55 -19.05 21.62
CA GLU A 385 1.99 -19.24 20.27
C GLU A 385 2.78 -18.47 19.20
N ILE A 386 2.64 -18.85 17.93
CA ILE A 386 3.24 -18.12 16.80
C ILE A 386 2.52 -16.79 16.57
N ASN A 387 3.20 -15.68 16.83
CA ASN A 387 2.67 -14.33 16.70
C ASN A 387 3.06 -13.61 15.39
N THR A 388 4.14 -14.03 14.71
CA THR A 388 4.63 -13.39 13.48
C THR A 388 5.05 -14.44 12.46
N ARG A 389 4.72 -14.26 11.18
CA ARG A 389 5.06 -15.16 10.06
C ARG A 389 5.47 -14.39 8.82
N ILE A 390 6.50 -14.87 8.13
CA ILE A 390 6.80 -14.53 6.74
C ILE A 390 6.32 -15.69 5.89
N LEU A 391 5.43 -15.37 4.96
CA LEU A 391 4.66 -16.31 4.17
C LEU A 391 4.86 -15.97 2.67
N ARG A 392 4.65 -16.94 1.79
CA ARG A 392 4.49 -16.67 0.34
C ARG A 392 3.35 -17.46 -0.27
N ILE A 393 2.82 -16.96 -1.37
CA ILE A 393 1.96 -17.69 -2.31
C ILE A 393 2.69 -17.72 -3.65
N ASN A 394 2.91 -18.92 -4.19
CA ASN A 394 3.65 -19.13 -5.44
C ASN A 394 2.74 -19.00 -6.66
N ASN A 395 3.27 -18.53 -7.79
CA ASN A 395 2.58 -18.45 -9.09
C ASN A 395 1.31 -17.58 -9.12
N VAL A 396 1.27 -16.50 -8.35
CA VAL A 396 0.20 -15.48 -8.38
C VAL A 396 0.66 -14.12 -8.88
N VAL A 397 1.97 -13.84 -8.85
CA VAL A 397 2.56 -12.65 -9.48
C VAL A 397 2.75 -12.92 -10.97
N GLN A 398 2.33 -11.99 -11.82
CA GLN A 398 2.61 -12.04 -13.25
C GLN A 398 3.98 -11.39 -13.50
N SER A 399 4.98 -12.23 -13.76
CA SER A 399 6.25 -11.78 -14.30
C SER A 399 6.11 -11.40 -15.78
N SER A 400 7.03 -10.56 -16.29
CA SER A 400 7.13 -10.30 -17.72
C SER A 400 7.22 -11.62 -18.50
N PRO A 401 6.54 -11.77 -19.65
CA PRO A 401 6.74 -12.91 -20.53
C PRO A 401 8.20 -12.92 -20.96
N SER A 402 8.96 -13.90 -20.48
CA SER A 402 10.36 -14.05 -20.86
C SER A 402 10.46 -14.25 -22.36
N ILE A 403 11.12 -13.31 -23.05
CA ILE A 403 11.70 -13.61 -24.36
C ILE A 403 12.62 -14.81 -24.12
N PRO A 404 12.36 -15.98 -24.74
CA PRO A 404 13.18 -17.15 -24.49
C PRO A 404 14.59 -16.83 -24.98
N PHE A 405 15.56 -16.84 -24.05
CA PHE A 405 16.96 -16.68 -24.41
C PHE A 405 17.31 -17.75 -25.45
N ALA A 406 17.68 -17.31 -26.65
CA ALA A 406 18.21 -18.22 -27.67
C ALA A 406 19.42 -18.95 -27.05
N PRO A 407 19.48 -20.30 -27.14
CA PRO A 407 20.51 -21.06 -26.46
C PRO A 407 21.88 -20.64 -26.97
N VAL A 408 22.69 -20.08 -26.07
CA VAL A 408 24.07 -19.70 -26.38
C VAL A 408 24.83 -20.97 -26.73
N LEU A 409 25.22 -21.10 -28.00
CA LEU A 409 26.01 -22.24 -28.46
C LEU A 409 27.35 -22.27 -27.69
N PRO A 410 27.79 -23.43 -27.19
CA PRO A 410 29.02 -23.52 -26.42
C PRO A 410 30.22 -23.11 -27.27
N SER A 411 30.97 -22.12 -26.80
CA SER A 411 32.20 -21.68 -27.45
C SER A 411 33.27 -22.77 -27.37
N TYR A 412 33.69 -23.28 -28.52
CA TYR A 412 34.80 -24.23 -28.61
C TYR A 412 36.10 -23.58 -28.09
N GLN A 413 36.68 -24.15 -27.05
CA GLN A 413 38.06 -23.83 -26.66
C GLN A 413 39.01 -24.40 -27.73
N GLN A 414 39.73 -23.54 -28.43
CA GLN A 414 40.96 -23.93 -29.10
C GLN A 414 42.14 -23.70 -28.15
N ASN A 415 42.81 -24.78 -27.77
CA ASN A 415 44.17 -24.69 -27.24
C ASN A 415 45.08 -24.24 -28.39
N GLY A 416 45.77 -23.11 -28.22
CA GLY A 416 46.55 -22.45 -29.28
C GLY A 416 47.95 -23.04 -29.47
N LEU A 417 48.73 -22.42 -30.37
CA LEU A 417 50.17 -22.65 -30.52
C LEU A 417 50.89 -21.42 -31.09
N ASN A 418 52.13 -21.23 -30.61
CA ASN A 418 53.25 -20.46 -31.17
C ASN A 418 53.26 -18.92 -31.16
N GLN A 419 54.46 -18.42 -30.87
CA GLN A 419 54.89 -17.02 -30.84
C GLN A 419 55.42 -16.58 -32.23
N TYR A 420 55.40 -15.28 -32.52
CA TYR A 420 56.51 -14.57 -33.18
C TYR A 420 56.50 -13.08 -32.76
N SER A 421 57.66 -12.41 -32.84
CA SER A 421 57.94 -11.11 -32.20
C SER A 421 58.20 -9.98 -33.23
N LEU A 422 58.32 -8.73 -32.74
CA LEU A 422 58.91 -7.47 -33.32
C LEU A 422 57.93 -6.26 -33.16
N PRO A 423 58.39 -4.98 -33.19
CA PRO A 423 59.17 -4.33 -32.13
C PRO A 423 58.63 -2.93 -31.71
N ASP A 424 59.26 -2.27 -30.72
CA ASP A 424 58.85 -0.98 -30.16
C ASP A 424 59.00 0.24 -31.10
N ILE A 425 58.06 1.20 -31.05
CA ILE A 425 58.27 2.62 -31.44
C ILE A 425 57.52 3.59 -30.50
N ALA A 426 58.31 4.36 -29.74
CA ALA A 426 58.12 5.74 -29.24
C ALA A 426 56.87 6.17 -28.42
N THR A 427 57.05 7.24 -27.63
CA THR A 427 56.08 7.78 -26.65
C THR A 427 55.85 9.29 -26.80
N ALA A 428 54.69 9.75 -26.30
CA ALA A 428 54.38 11.13 -25.87
C ALA A 428 54.24 12.21 -26.97
N PRO A 429 53.70 13.42 -26.67
CA PRO A 429 53.10 13.88 -25.41
C PRO A 429 51.61 14.30 -25.50
N ALA A 430 51.03 14.69 -24.36
CA ALA A 430 49.68 15.24 -24.27
C ALA A 430 49.66 16.78 -24.41
N HIS A 431 48.51 17.33 -24.81
CA HIS A 431 48.24 18.78 -24.78
C HIS A 431 46.96 19.09 -24.00
N THR A 432 47.08 19.97 -23.01
CA THR A 432 45.97 20.59 -22.29
C THR A 432 45.52 21.88 -22.98
N PHE A 433 44.21 22.05 -23.17
CA PHE A 433 43.59 23.36 -23.38
C PHE A 433 42.20 23.40 -22.75
N ALA A 434 41.79 24.58 -22.27
CA ALA A 434 40.51 24.80 -21.63
C ALA A 434 39.78 25.98 -22.29
N TYR A 435 38.49 25.82 -22.53
CA TYR A 435 37.51 26.89 -22.79
C TYR A 435 36.26 26.53 -21.98
N GLN A 436 35.81 27.31 -21.00
CA GLN A 436 35.32 28.69 -21.03
C GLN A 436 33.89 28.78 -21.60
N ALA A 437 32.98 29.35 -20.80
CA ALA A 437 31.54 29.28 -21.02
C ALA A 437 31.00 30.39 -21.95
N ALA A 438 29.94 30.07 -22.69
CA ALA A 438 29.08 31.03 -23.37
C ALA A 438 27.63 30.53 -23.36
N ALA A 439 26.68 31.43 -23.08
CA ALA A 439 25.25 31.14 -23.11
C ALA A 439 24.57 31.97 -24.23
N PRO A 440 23.59 31.41 -24.96
CA PRO A 440 22.73 32.18 -25.86
C PRO A 440 21.32 32.37 -25.25
N SER A 441 20.93 33.62 -25.03
CA SER A 441 19.55 33.99 -24.70
C SER A 441 18.74 34.25 -25.97
N LEU A 442 17.59 33.59 -26.14
CA LEU A 442 16.57 33.98 -27.12
C LEU A 442 15.15 33.90 -26.53
N SER A 443 14.30 34.84 -26.96
CA SER A 443 12.94 35.07 -26.46
C SER A 443 11.89 34.36 -27.35
N PRO A 444 10.64 34.15 -26.88
CA PRO A 444 9.71 33.22 -27.52
C PRO A 444 9.02 33.76 -28.78
N ILE A 445 8.64 32.85 -29.67
CA ILE A 445 7.85 33.12 -30.88
C ILE A 445 6.52 32.36 -30.79
N TYR A 446 5.40 33.07 -30.90
CA TYR A 446 4.06 32.51 -31.12
C TYR A 446 3.81 32.26 -32.61
N PRO A 447 3.00 31.24 -32.95
CA PRO A 447 2.02 31.44 -34.02
C PRO A 447 0.60 30.95 -33.70
N HIS A 448 -0.33 31.80 -34.13
CA HIS A 448 -1.78 31.70 -34.34
C HIS A 448 -2.54 30.35 -34.35
N HIS A 449 -3.82 30.46 -33.94
CA HIS A 449 -4.93 29.57 -34.29
C HIS A 449 -5.02 29.20 -35.78
N GLN A 450 -5.44 27.96 -36.04
CA GLN A 450 -6.39 27.64 -37.12
C GLN A 450 -7.48 26.69 -36.59
N GLN A 451 -8.56 26.50 -37.36
CA GLN A 451 -9.81 25.89 -36.90
C GLN A 451 -10.41 24.95 -37.95
N TYR A 452 -10.86 23.76 -37.51
CA TYR A 452 -11.81 22.87 -38.20
C TYR A 452 -11.31 22.22 -39.53
N PRO A 453 -11.97 21.15 -40.06
CA PRO A 453 -13.28 20.60 -39.70
C PRO A 453 -13.33 19.14 -39.22
N THR A 454 -14.54 18.73 -38.82
CA THR A 454 -14.92 17.39 -38.40
C THR A 454 -15.13 16.42 -39.57
N SER A 455 -14.74 15.16 -39.41
CA SER A 455 -15.31 14.04 -40.16
C SER A 455 -15.51 12.84 -39.21
N ALA A 456 -16.68 12.20 -39.30
CA ALA A 456 -17.00 11.01 -38.49
C ALA A 456 -16.76 9.74 -39.31
N PHE A 457 -16.25 8.70 -38.65
CA PHE A 457 -16.18 7.35 -39.21
C PHE A 457 -16.79 6.34 -38.23
N SER A 458 -17.88 5.71 -38.64
CA SER A 458 -18.57 4.67 -37.88
C SER A 458 -18.05 3.28 -38.26
N SER A 459 -17.21 2.67 -37.42
CA SER A 459 -16.77 1.28 -37.56
C SER A 459 -17.72 0.32 -36.84
N ASN A 460 -18.70 -0.24 -37.57
CA ASN A 460 -19.59 -1.27 -37.04
C ASN A 460 -18.83 -2.59 -36.81
N TYR A 461 -18.59 -2.96 -35.55
CA TYR A 461 -18.17 -4.32 -35.18
C TYR A 461 -19.31 -5.11 -34.55
N VAL A 462 -19.79 -6.11 -35.30
CA VAL A 462 -20.86 -7.03 -34.87
C VAL A 462 -20.22 -8.25 -34.20
N SER A 463 -20.19 -8.27 -32.86
CA SER A 463 -19.92 -9.50 -32.09
C SER A 463 -21.24 -10.24 -31.81
N LYS A 464 -21.36 -11.47 -32.31
CA LYS A 464 -22.58 -12.29 -32.17
C LYS A 464 -22.70 -12.84 -30.74
N ASN A 465 -23.74 -12.43 -30.01
CA ASN A 465 -24.17 -13.18 -28.82
C ASN A 465 -24.89 -14.46 -29.26
N GLY A 466 -24.31 -15.62 -28.91
CA GLY A 466 -24.97 -16.92 -29.01
C GLY A 466 -25.73 -17.30 -27.74
N PHE A 467 -26.48 -18.39 -27.81
CA PHE A 467 -27.21 -19.03 -26.70
C PHE A 467 -28.38 -18.25 -26.10
N SER A 468 -29.47 -18.18 -26.88
CA SER A 468 -30.82 -18.25 -26.32
C SER A 468 -31.23 -19.72 -26.09
N ASN A 469 -32.30 -19.91 -25.30
CA ASN A 469 -33.04 -21.17 -25.05
C ASN A 469 -32.36 -22.25 -24.18
N TYR A 470 -32.86 -22.39 -22.94
CA TYR A 470 -33.68 -23.55 -22.59
C TYR A 470 -34.78 -23.15 -21.61
N ASN A 471 -36.02 -23.58 -21.88
CA ASN A 471 -37.17 -23.41 -20.97
C ASN A 471 -37.22 -24.55 -19.95
N PHE A 472 -37.67 -24.27 -18.72
CA PHE A 472 -38.73 -25.05 -18.08
C PHE A 472 -39.42 -24.21 -17.00
N ALA A 473 -40.72 -24.43 -16.79
CA ALA A 473 -41.58 -23.62 -15.91
C ALA A 473 -42.30 -24.47 -14.86
N GLN A 474 -42.62 -23.87 -13.70
CA GLN A 474 -43.64 -24.36 -12.76
C GLN A 474 -44.40 -23.22 -12.05
N HIS A 475 -45.49 -23.58 -11.36
CA HIS A 475 -46.54 -22.76 -10.77
C HIS A 475 -46.90 -23.36 -9.37
N TYR A 476 -47.56 -22.73 -8.40
CA TYR A 476 -48.28 -21.44 -8.21
C TYR A 476 -48.50 -21.29 -6.66
N PRO A 477 -49.31 -20.36 -6.10
CA PRO A 477 -49.69 -18.99 -6.48
C PRO A 477 -49.54 -17.98 -5.30
N THR A 478 -49.84 -16.69 -5.52
CA THR A 478 -50.14 -15.71 -4.45
C THR A 478 -51.66 -15.53 -4.27
N LYS A 479 -52.12 -15.11 -3.07
CA LYS A 479 -53.55 -14.94 -2.77
C LYS A 479 -53.81 -13.64 -1.98
N ASN A 480 -54.56 -12.71 -2.59
CA ASN A 480 -55.01 -11.45 -1.96
C ASN A 480 -56.40 -11.59 -1.33
N ILE A 481 -56.67 -10.86 -0.25
CA ILE A 481 -58.03 -10.52 0.24
C ILE A 481 -58.01 -9.08 0.79
N TYR A 482 -58.98 -8.26 0.37
CA TYR A 482 -59.34 -6.92 0.90
C TYR A 482 -60.69 -7.01 1.66
N PRO A 483 -61.08 -5.99 2.47
CA PRO A 483 -62.19 -5.12 2.00
C PRO A 483 -62.23 -3.64 2.50
N THR A 484 -62.49 -2.71 1.57
CA THR A 484 -63.40 -1.51 1.59
C THR A 484 -63.64 -0.67 2.88
N SER A 485 -63.39 0.66 2.95
CA SER A 485 -64.12 1.86 2.40
C SER A 485 -65.14 2.51 3.38
N PRO A 486 -65.71 3.73 3.17
CA PRO A 486 -65.19 5.07 2.76
C PRO A 486 -65.73 6.24 3.67
N VAL A 487 -65.58 7.55 3.31
CA VAL A 487 -66.56 8.71 3.48
C VAL A 487 -65.93 10.15 3.46
N TYR A 488 -66.47 11.03 2.59
CA TYR A 488 -66.63 12.53 2.57
C TYR A 488 -65.56 13.58 3.05
N GLY A 489 -65.73 14.83 2.53
CA GLY A 489 -65.19 16.15 2.97
C GLY A 489 -66.19 17.26 2.56
N PRO A 490 -65.87 18.57 2.36
CA PRO A 490 -64.68 19.43 2.62
C PRO A 490 -65.07 20.59 3.61
N PRO A 491 -64.98 21.95 3.42
CA PRO A 491 -64.07 22.87 2.68
C PRO A 491 -63.60 24.19 3.41
N THR A 492 -62.71 24.97 2.76
CA THR A 492 -62.50 26.46 2.76
C THR A 492 -62.32 27.33 4.03
N ASN A 493 -61.27 28.18 4.01
CA ASN A 493 -61.40 29.65 4.15
C ASN A 493 -60.17 30.42 3.60
N THR A 494 -60.32 31.72 3.31
CA THR A 494 -59.30 32.67 2.76
C THR A 494 -58.85 33.69 3.84
N PHE A 495 -57.87 34.62 3.71
CA PHE A 495 -57.52 35.58 2.64
C PHE A 495 -56.06 36.15 2.82
N PRO A 496 -55.55 37.23 2.15
CA PRO A 496 -54.17 37.24 1.64
C PRO A 496 -53.22 38.29 2.28
N PHE A 497 -51.96 38.29 1.85
CA PHE A 497 -51.22 39.54 1.56
C PHE A 497 -50.27 39.35 0.36
N VAL A 498 -49.89 40.46 -0.29
CA VAL A 498 -49.10 40.49 -1.53
C VAL A 498 -47.86 41.35 -1.35
N HIS A 499 -46.71 40.88 -1.84
CA HIS A 499 -45.73 41.77 -2.46
C HIS A 499 -44.91 41.02 -3.53
N SER A 500 -44.66 41.69 -4.65
CA SER A 500 -43.91 41.16 -5.79
C SER A 500 -42.52 41.76 -5.90
N SER A 501 -41.57 40.96 -6.40
CA SER A 501 -40.30 41.41 -6.96
C SER A 501 -39.85 40.41 -8.03
N THR A 502 -39.35 40.89 -9.17
CA THR A 502 -39.10 40.07 -10.37
C THR A 502 -37.63 40.13 -10.80
N ARG A 503 -37.08 38.99 -11.26
CA ARG A 503 -35.89 38.79 -12.14
C ARG A 503 -35.52 37.28 -12.18
N PRO A 504 -34.71 36.79 -13.14
CA PRO A 504 -35.23 36.28 -14.41
C PRO A 504 -35.06 34.76 -14.55
N VAL A 505 -35.87 34.15 -15.42
CA VAL A 505 -35.77 32.71 -15.72
C VAL A 505 -34.63 32.43 -16.71
N TYR A 506 -33.56 31.80 -16.23
CA TYR A 506 -32.63 31.08 -17.09
C TYR A 506 -33.12 29.63 -17.25
N LYS A 507 -33.35 29.19 -18.49
CA LYS A 507 -33.56 27.77 -18.77
C LYS A 507 -32.24 27.03 -18.61
N PHE A 508 -32.16 26.12 -17.65
CA PHE A 508 -31.10 25.12 -17.65
C PHE A 508 -31.32 24.13 -18.79
N GLN A 509 -30.24 23.78 -19.47
CA GLN A 509 -30.20 22.74 -20.50
C GLN A 509 -29.92 21.40 -19.80
N GLU A 510 -30.71 20.37 -20.08
CA GLU A 510 -30.59 19.07 -19.40
C GLU A 510 -29.20 18.44 -19.66
N PRO A 511 -28.45 18.08 -18.60
CA PRO A 511 -27.21 17.32 -18.77
C PRO A 511 -27.51 15.93 -19.35
N GLN A 512 -26.75 15.53 -20.37
CA GLN A 512 -26.77 14.16 -20.85
C GLN A 512 -26.34 13.21 -19.72
N PRO A 513 -26.98 12.03 -19.56
CA PRO A 513 -26.60 11.07 -18.53
C PRO A 513 -25.21 10.51 -18.82
N TYR A 514 -24.26 10.77 -17.91
CA TYR A 514 -22.94 10.14 -17.95
C TYR A 514 -23.07 8.64 -17.67
N ASN A 515 -22.24 7.84 -18.34
CA ASN A 515 -22.25 6.38 -18.19
C ASN A 515 -21.57 5.99 -16.86
N TYR A 516 -22.26 5.23 -16.00
CA TYR A 516 -21.74 4.79 -14.71
C TYR A 516 -21.25 3.34 -14.79
N GLU A 517 -19.98 3.10 -14.47
CA GLU A 517 -19.44 1.74 -14.33
C GLU A 517 -19.72 1.16 -12.93
N GLN A 518 -19.76 -0.18 -12.85
CA GLN A 518 -20.19 -0.92 -11.65
C GLN A 518 -19.00 -1.34 -10.79
N PHE A 519 -19.05 -1.07 -9.48
CA PHE A 519 -18.06 -1.52 -8.51
C PHE A 519 -18.61 -2.65 -7.63
N SER A 520 -17.78 -3.65 -7.36
CA SER A 520 -18.14 -4.81 -6.52
C SER A 520 -17.83 -4.58 -5.04
N VAL A 521 -18.57 -5.28 -4.16
CA VAL A 521 -18.29 -5.46 -2.74
C VAL A 521 -18.56 -6.92 -2.39
N ILE A 522 -17.76 -7.51 -1.50
CA ILE A 522 -17.86 -8.91 -1.08
C ILE A 522 -18.75 -9.01 0.17
N ASP A 523 -19.82 -9.83 0.14
CA ASP A 523 -20.67 -10.15 1.30
C ASP A 523 -20.52 -11.63 1.74
N ARG A 524 -20.72 -11.87 3.03
CA ARG A 524 -20.28 -13.05 3.80
C ARG A 524 -21.28 -14.22 3.84
N ARG A 525 -22.39 -14.17 3.10
CA ARG A 525 -23.59 -15.00 3.42
C ARG A 525 -24.26 -15.78 2.29
N ASN A 526 -23.63 -15.93 1.12
CA ASN A 526 -24.17 -16.77 0.04
C ASN A 526 -23.09 -17.62 -0.65
N SER A 527 -23.43 -18.86 -1.01
CA SER A 527 -22.54 -19.84 -1.65
C SER A 527 -22.20 -19.54 -3.13
N TYR A 528 -22.56 -18.35 -3.61
CA TYR A 528 -22.22 -17.80 -4.91
C TYR A 528 -21.93 -16.31 -4.73
N PRO A 529 -20.71 -15.80 -5.01
CA PRO A 529 -20.27 -14.47 -4.60
C PRO A 529 -20.82 -13.30 -5.43
N PHE A 530 -21.82 -13.52 -6.29
CA PHE A 530 -22.34 -12.52 -7.22
C PHE A 530 -23.87 -12.48 -7.23
N GLN A 531 -24.46 -11.42 -6.65
CA GLN A 531 -25.86 -11.07 -6.87
C GLN A 531 -25.99 -9.54 -7.05
N LYS A 532 -26.56 -9.10 -8.17
CA LYS A 532 -26.66 -7.68 -8.54
C LYS A 532 -27.84 -7.00 -7.85
N LEU A 533 -27.61 -5.83 -7.24
CA LEU A 533 -28.64 -4.84 -6.93
C LEU A 533 -28.10 -3.42 -7.24
N ASN A 534 -29.02 -2.47 -7.46
CA ASN A 534 -28.69 -1.14 -7.98
C ASN A 534 -28.25 -0.16 -6.87
N ALA A 535 -27.25 0.67 -7.15
CA ALA A 535 -26.88 1.82 -6.32
C ALA A 535 -27.65 3.08 -6.75
N GLY A 536 -27.88 4.01 -5.82
CA GLY A 536 -28.74 5.18 -6.05
C GLY A 536 -28.60 6.32 -5.03
N GLU A 537 -27.39 6.60 -4.56
CA GLU A 537 -27.10 7.81 -3.77
C GLU A 537 -25.87 8.54 -4.33
N THR A 538 -25.90 9.87 -4.29
CA THR A 538 -24.83 10.75 -4.79
C THR A 538 -24.05 11.40 -3.64
N LEU A 539 -22.76 11.62 -3.85
CA LEU A 539 -21.98 12.48 -2.95
C LEU A 539 -22.49 13.93 -3.04
N PRO A 540 -22.71 14.63 -1.93
CA PRO A 540 -23.19 16.01 -1.95
C PRO A 540 -22.11 16.95 -2.49
N GLN A 541 -22.49 17.78 -3.46
CA GLN A 541 -21.66 18.89 -3.95
C GLN A 541 -21.57 20.00 -2.89
N PRO A 542 -20.39 20.56 -2.60
CA PRO A 542 -20.23 21.63 -1.63
C PRO A 542 -20.76 22.95 -2.20
N ASN A 543 -21.96 23.35 -1.81
CA ASN A 543 -22.52 24.67 -2.11
C ASN A 543 -23.17 25.31 -0.87
N ASN A 544 -23.06 26.64 -0.81
CA ASN A 544 -23.48 27.53 0.28
C ASN A 544 -22.72 27.34 1.61
N LEU A 545 -21.69 28.18 1.80
CA LEU A 545 -21.17 28.55 3.11
C LEU A 545 -22.28 29.21 3.95
N VAL A 546 -22.88 28.44 4.87
CA VAL A 546 -23.65 28.99 5.98
C VAL A 546 -22.66 29.41 7.07
N ASN A 547 -22.77 30.65 7.57
CA ASN A 547 -21.94 31.14 8.67
C ASN A 547 -22.26 30.40 9.97
N LEU A 548 -21.57 29.29 10.21
CA LEU A 548 -21.54 28.60 11.50
C LEU A 548 -20.64 29.37 12.46
N ASN A 549 -21.25 30.25 13.27
CA ASN A 549 -20.61 30.83 14.43
C ASN A 549 -20.20 29.70 15.39
N PHE A 550 -18.90 29.43 15.51
CA PHE A 550 -18.37 28.44 16.44
C PHE A 550 -18.52 28.92 17.90
N GLY A 551 -19.66 28.60 18.50
CA GLY A 551 -19.82 28.64 19.94
C GLY A 551 -18.90 27.60 20.59
N TYR A 552 -17.92 28.05 21.36
CA TYR A 552 -16.98 27.17 22.06
C TYR A 552 -17.66 26.40 23.21
N SER A 553 -18.21 25.22 22.91
CA SER A 553 -18.55 24.20 23.91
C SER A 553 -17.49 23.10 23.92
N GLY A 554 -16.36 23.35 24.58
CA GLY A 554 -15.26 22.40 24.64
C GLY A 554 -15.53 21.25 25.61
N ASN A 555 -15.43 20.00 25.14
CA ASN A 555 -15.05 18.83 25.95
C ASN A 555 -14.71 17.62 25.06
N ALA A 556 -13.42 17.41 24.78
CA ALA A 556 -12.89 16.19 24.19
C ALA A 556 -11.45 15.95 24.70
N TYR A 557 -11.29 14.93 25.55
CA TYR A 557 -10.06 14.19 25.89
C TYR A 557 -8.74 14.95 26.14
N LYS A 558 -8.37 15.07 27.43
CA LYS A 558 -6.99 15.29 27.91
C LYS A 558 -6.61 14.23 28.97
N TYR A 559 -5.93 13.16 28.55
CA TYR A 559 -5.09 12.26 29.37
C TYR A 559 -4.09 11.61 28.39
N ASN A 560 -2.81 11.35 28.70
CA ASN A 560 -2.11 11.35 29.99
C ASN A 560 -0.83 12.21 29.96
N ARG A 561 -0.68 13.21 30.84
CA ARG A 561 0.64 13.75 31.23
C ARG A 561 0.72 14.51 32.57
N PHE A 562 0.07 14.02 33.63
CA PHE A 562 0.35 14.46 35.02
C PHE A 562 -0.08 13.39 36.03
N ALA A 563 0.83 12.49 36.43
CA ALA A 563 0.58 11.44 37.42
C ALA A 563 1.83 11.09 38.28
N ARG A 564 2.80 12.00 38.37
CA ARG A 564 3.86 12.00 39.41
C ARG A 564 4.08 13.46 39.84
N ASN A 565 4.16 13.68 41.15
CA ASN A 565 4.21 14.98 41.88
C ASN A 565 2.86 15.57 42.32
N LEU A 566 2.23 14.98 43.36
CA LEU A 566 1.41 15.68 44.38
C LEU A 566 0.95 14.73 45.52
N LEU A 567 1.90 14.07 46.20
CA LEU A 567 1.63 13.30 47.43
C LEU A 567 2.80 13.40 48.45
N GLN A 568 3.25 14.62 48.72
CA GLN A 568 4.11 14.93 49.89
C GLN A 568 4.13 16.44 50.16
N ASN A 569 3.15 16.95 50.91
CA ASN A 569 3.32 17.98 51.95
C ASN A 569 1.97 18.41 52.55
N THR A 570 2.02 18.84 53.82
CA THR A 570 0.87 19.13 54.71
C THR A 570 0.02 17.88 55.03
N THR A 571 -0.40 17.64 56.28
CA THR A 571 -0.47 18.52 57.45
C THR A 571 0.17 17.94 58.72
N SER A 572 0.86 18.80 59.46
CA SER A 572 0.86 18.80 60.93
C SER A 572 1.03 20.23 61.44
N TYR A 573 0.13 20.63 62.33
CA TYR A 573 0.18 21.85 63.13
C TYR A 573 -0.20 21.40 64.55
N HIS A 574 0.57 21.86 65.55
CA HIS A 574 0.73 21.25 66.88
C HIS A 574 1.56 19.96 66.87
#